data_AF-A0A060YAJ4-F1
#
_entry.id   AF-A0A060YAJ4-F1
#
_cell.length_a   1.000
_cell.length_b   1.000
_cell.length_c   1.000
_cell.angle_alpha   90.00
_cell.angle_beta   90.00
_cell.angle_gamma   90.00
#
_symmetry.space_group_name_H-M   'P 1'
#
loop_
_entity.id
_entity.type
_entity.pdbx_description
1 polymer ?
#
loop_
_entity_poly.entity_id
_entity_poly.type
_entity_poly.pdbx_seq_one_letter_code
_entity_poly.pdbx_strand_id
1 'polypeptide(L)'
;MAFSWLTCSLLLGTLCAGWGHGDVETRDCVYYNDNWRTEHTNQSGVERCEGEKDKRLHCYSSWLNISGTIKLVKKGCWLDDFNCYDRQKCVSMEENPQVFFCCCEGNYCNERFTHLPDLIAAGNRVKIRPPPRVPSLLNSLVFSFLSLCVSLTLLLALWMYRQHKPPYGHVDLLEVRSHHLTSADLGSGPPPVAISSDLGSGPLPLWPYHLI
;
A
#
# COMPACT_ATOMS: atom_id res chain seq x y z
N MET A 1 -28.06 -41.13 -3.82
CA MET A 1 -28.40 -39.82 -4.40
C MET A 1 -27.61 -38.75 -3.66
N ALA A 2 -26.37 -38.48 -4.09
CA ALA A 2 -25.47 -37.54 -3.39
C ALA A 2 -24.63 -36.69 -4.36
N PHE A 3 -25.22 -36.36 -5.52
CA PHE A 3 -24.64 -35.49 -6.53
C PHE A 3 -25.63 -34.35 -6.80
N SER A 4 -25.73 -33.39 -5.89
CA SER A 4 -26.61 -32.23 -6.14
C SER A 4 -26.18 -30.93 -5.45
N TRP A 5 -25.21 -30.95 -4.55
CA TRP A 5 -24.82 -29.75 -3.78
C TRP A 5 -23.52 -29.14 -4.30
N LEU A 6 -22.55 -29.97 -4.69
CA LEU A 6 -21.25 -29.50 -5.21
C LEU A 6 -21.35 -28.84 -6.59
N THR A 7 -22.27 -29.30 -7.44
CA THR A 7 -22.49 -28.74 -8.78
C THR A 7 -23.16 -27.37 -8.74
N CYS A 8 -23.99 -27.10 -7.73
CA CYS A 8 -24.66 -25.81 -7.56
C CYS A 8 -23.68 -24.72 -7.09
N SER A 9 -22.73 -25.06 -6.20
CA SER A 9 -21.70 -24.11 -5.74
C SER A 9 -20.69 -23.71 -6.82
N LEU A 10 -20.36 -24.60 -7.76
CA LEU A 10 -19.47 -24.27 -8.89
C LEU A 10 -20.11 -23.34 -9.92
N LEU A 11 -21.43 -23.43 -10.12
CA LEU A 11 -22.18 -22.53 -11.00
C LEU A 11 -22.37 -21.13 -10.38
N LEU A 12 -22.44 -21.02 -9.05
CA LEU A 12 -22.56 -19.72 -8.36
C LEU A 12 -21.20 -18.99 -8.25
N GLY A 13 -20.09 -19.73 -8.17
CA GLY A 13 -18.73 -19.15 -8.14
C GLY A 13 -18.29 -18.52 -9.47
N THR A 14 -18.82 -18.99 -10.60
CA THR A 14 -18.49 -18.47 -11.94
C THR A 14 -19.30 -17.23 -12.33
N LEU A 15 -20.45 -16.98 -11.69
CA LEU A 15 -21.24 -15.75 -11.86
C LEU A 15 -20.77 -14.60 -10.95
N CYS A 16 -19.96 -14.88 -9.92
CA CYS A 16 -19.35 -13.88 -9.04
C CYS A 16 -17.91 -13.50 -9.43
N ALA A 17 -17.42 -13.98 -10.58
CA ALA A 17 -16.27 -13.35 -11.24
C ALA A 17 -16.76 -11.98 -11.72
N GLY A 18 -16.66 -11.02 -10.80
CA GLY A 18 -17.17 -9.68 -10.91
C GLY A 18 -16.88 -9.11 -12.28
N TRP A 19 -17.92 -8.52 -12.84
CA TRP A 19 -17.88 -7.53 -13.90
C TRP A 19 -16.77 -6.53 -13.57
N GLY A 20 -15.55 -6.82 -14.03
CA GLY A 20 -14.49 -5.84 -14.05
C GLY A 20 -15.03 -4.70 -14.89
N HIS A 21 -15.29 -3.56 -14.25
CA HIS A 21 -15.34 -2.31 -15.00
C HIS A 21 -14.04 -2.31 -15.80
N GLY A 22 -14.18 -2.51 -17.12
CA GLY A 22 -13.05 -2.39 -18.02
C GLY A 22 -12.48 -1.00 -17.77
N ASP A 23 -11.20 -0.95 -17.42
CA ASP A 23 -10.47 0.29 -17.23
C ASP A 23 -10.62 1.09 -18.53
N VAL A 24 -11.48 2.13 -18.52
CA VAL A 24 -11.76 2.92 -19.71
C VAL A 24 -10.70 4.01 -19.76
N GLU A 25 -9.52 3.65 -20.26
CA GLU A 25 -8.42 4.60 -20.41
C GLU A 25 -8.84 5.78 -21.31
N THR A 26 -8.78 6.99 -20.77
CA THR A 26 -9.03 8.22 -21.54
C THR A 26 -7.81 8.54 -22.39
N ARG A 27 -8.01 8.55 -23.71
CA ARG A 27 -6.98 8.80 -24.71
C ARG A 27 -7.26 10.07 -25.50
N ASP A 28 -8.50 10.29 -25.90
CA ASP A 28 -8.90 11.41 -26.74
C ASP A 28 -10.11 12.15 -26.16
N CYS A 29 -10.05 13.48 -26.17
CA CYS A 29 -11.11 14.36 -25.67
C CYS A 29 -11.56 15.35 -26.73
N VAL A 30 -12.80 15.83 -26.63
CA VAL A 30 -13.27 16.96 -27.44
C VAL A 30 -12.54 18.22 -26.99
N TYR A 31 -11.95 18.94 -27.92
CA TYR A 31 -11.26 20.21 -27.69
C TYR A 31 -12.15 21.39 -28.07
N TYR A 32 -12.17 22.41 -27.23
CA TYR A 32 -12.80 23.69 -27.54
C TYR A 32 -12.13 24.82 -26.77
N ASN A 33 -11.98 25.98 -27.41
CA ASN A 33 -11.47 27.19 -26.77
C ASN A 33 -12.21 28.44 -27.26
N ASP A 34 -12.96 29.12 -26.38
CA ASP A 34 -13.63 30.40 -26.70
C ASP A 34 -12.60 31.50 -27.02
N ASN A 35 -11.42 31.46 -26.38
CA ASN A 35 -10.37 32.47 -26.52
C ASN A 35 -9.28 32.10 -27.54
N TRP A 36 -9.64 31.26 -28.52
CA TRP A 36 -8.68 30.66 -29.47
C TRP A 36 -7.83 31.68 -30.24
N ARG A 37 -8.40 32.84 -30.57
CA ARG A 37 -7.72 33.90 -31.33
C ARG A 37 -6.60 34.55 -30.52
N THR A 38 -6.84 34.78 -29.23
CA THR A 38 -5.85 35.38 -28.32
C THR A 38 -4.79 34.36 -27.95
N GLU A 39 -5.20 33.11 -27.71
CA GLU A 39 -4.31 32.01 -27.31
C GLU A 39 -3.60 31.35 -28.50
N HIS A 40 -3.88 31.78 -29.74
CA HIS A 40 -3.31 31.22 -30.98
C HIS A 40 -3.51 29.69 -31.08
N THR A 41 -4.69 29.22 -30.69
CA THR A 41 -5.07 27.80 -30.72
C THR A 41 -6.19 27.57 -31.73
N ASN A 42 -6.56 26.30 -31.96
CA ASN A 42 -7.75 25.97 -32.72
C ASN A 42 -9.01 26.31 -31.90
N GLN A 43 -10.11 26.66 -32.57
CA GLN A 43 -11.37 26.90 -31.86
C GLN A 43 -11.99 25.61 -31.34
N SER A 44 -11.95 24.55 -32.15
CA SER A 44 -12.51 23.24 -31.85
C SER A 44 -11.66 22.14 -32.47
N GLY A 45 -11.82 20.92 -31.97
CA GLY A 45 -11.14 19.75 -32.51
C GLY A 45 -11.17 18.57 -31.57
N VAL A 46 -10.18 17.70 -31.72
CA VAL A 46 -9.90 16.59 -30.81
C VAL A 46 -8.52 16.80 -30.22
N GLU A 47 -8.41 16.68 -28.90
CA GLU A 47 -7.16 16.73 -28.17
C GLU A 47 -6.78 15.31 -27.75
N ARG A 48 -5.55 14.91 -28.10
CA ARG A 48 -4.95 13.66 -27.64
C ARG A 48 -4.32 13.92 -26.28
N CYS A 49 -4.73 13.18 -25.26
CA CYS A 49 -4.28 13.42 -23.90
C CYS A 49 -2.88 12.82 -23.69
N GLU A 50 -1.95 13.65 -23.23
CA GLU A 50 -0.59 13.26 -22.87
C GLU A 50 -0.49 13.14 -21.35
N GLY A 51 -0.05 12.00 -20.84
CA GLY A 51 0.09 11.73 -19.40
C GLY A 51 1.19 10.73 -19.09
N GLU A 52 1.56 10.64 -17.82
CA GLU A 52 2.46 9.59 -17.32
C GLU A 52 1.75 8.24 -17.30
N LYS A 53 2.50 7.15 -17.53
CA LYS A 53 1.96 5.78 -17.59
C LYS A 53 1.21 5.34 -16.32
N ASP A 54 1.50 5.96 -15.18
CA ASP A 54 0.93 5.61 -13.88
C ASP A 54 -0.15 6.61 -13.40
N LYS A 55 -0.50 7.58 -14.24
CA LYS A 55 -1.49 8.61 -13.92
C LYS A 55 -2.72 8.48 -14.81
N ARG A 56 -3.89 8.64 -14.20
CA ARG A 56 -5.15 8.63 -14.95
C ARG A 56 -5.31 9.94 -15.71
N LEU A 57 -5.92 9.85 -16.89
CA LEU A 57 -6.30 11.00 -17.70
C LEU A 57 -7.82 11.06 -17.79
N HIS A 58 -8.33 12.27 -17.91
CA HIS A 58 -9.76 12.55 -17.95
C HIS A 58 -10.06 13.58 -19.03
N CYS A 59 -11.32 13.76 -19.37
CA CYS A 59 -11.76 14.91 -20.16
C CYS A 59 -12.50 15.90 -19.26
N TYR A 60 -12.50 17.19 -19.63
CA TYR A 60 -13.30 18.21 -18.94
C TYR A 60 -14.15 19.05 -19.91
N SER A 61 -15.14 19.74 -19.34
CA SER A 61 -15.90 20.81 -19.99
C SER A 61 -16.16 21.94 -19.01
N SER A 62 -16.03 23.18 -19.49
CA SER A 62 -16.40 24.38 -18.76
C SER A 62 -17.29 25.30 -19.57
N TRP A 63 -18.29 25.89 -18.91
CA TRP A 63 -19.27 26.77 -19.53
C TRP A 63 -19.80 27.82 -18.54
N LEU A 64 -20.38 28.90 -19.07
CA LEU A 64 -21.15 29.87 -18.33
C LEU A 64 -22.64 29.61 -18.56
N ASN A 65 -23.45 29.93 -17.55
CA ASN A 65 -24.90 29.98 -17.69
C ASN A 65 -25.37 31.40 -17.40
N ILE A 66 -25.62 32.18 -18.45
CA ILE A 66 -26.07 33.56 -18.34
C ILE A 66 -27.58 33.56 -18.53
N SER A 67 -28.33 33.58 -17.42
CA SER A 67 -29.80 33.62 -17.43
C SER A 67 -30.47 32.52 -18.27
N GLY A 68 -29.92 31.30 -18.25
CA GLY A 68 -30.41 30.15 -19.02
C GLY A 68 -29.70 29.93 -20.36
N THR A 69 -28.88 30.89 -20.81
CA THR A 69 -28.08 30.74 -22.03
C THR A 69 -26.73 30.12 -21.70
N ILE A 70 -26.45 28.96 -22.31
CA ILE A 70 -25.18 28.26 -22.14
C ILE A 70 -24.14 28.86 -23.09
N LYS A 71 -23.05 29.39 -22.53
CA LYS A 71 -21.86 29.81 -23.29
C LYS A 71 -20.69 28.88 -22.98
N LEU A 72 -20.24 28.10 -23.96
CA LEU A 72 -19.10 27.20 -23.80
C LEU A 72 -17.81 28.01 -23.65
N VAL A 73 -16.95 27.63 -22.70
CA VAL A 73 -15.69 28.33 -22.40
C VAL A 73 -14.50 27.51 -22.88
N LYS A 74 -14.29 26.31 -22.32
CA LYS A 74 -13.22 25.39 -22.72
C LYS A 74 -13.63 23.92 -22.64
N LYS A 75 -13.01 23.09 -23.46
CA LYS A 75 -13.05 21.62 -23.37
C LYS A 75 -11.67 21.07 -23.70
N GLY A 76 -11.31 19.94 -23.10
CA GLY A 76 -10.05 19.27 -23.40
C GLY A 76 -9.71 18.15 -22.43
N CYS A 77 -8.43 17.82 -22.39
CA CYS A 77 -7.83 16.85 -21.48
C CYS A 77 -7.66 17.44 -20.07
N TRP A 78 -7.81 16.58 -19.07
CA TRP A 78 -7.67 16.88 -17.66
C TRP A 78 -6.74 15.85 -17.02
N LEU A 79 -5.88 16.34 -16.12
CA LEU A 79 -4.91 15.52 -15.41
C LEU A 79 -5.59 14.65 -14.34
N ASP A 80 -4.81 13.77 -13.73
CA ASP A 80 -5.24 12.84 -12.69
C ASP A 80 -5.89 13.55 -11.50
N ASP A 81 -7.22 13.45 -11.41
CA ASP A 81 -8.05 14.08 -10.40
C ASP A 81 -9.06 13.07 -9.87
N PHE A 82 -9.01 12.83 -8.56
CA PHE A 82 -9.87 11.89 -7.86
C PHE A 82 -11.36 12.23 -8.01
N ASN A 83 -11.71 13.49 -8.30
CA ASN A 83 -13.09 13.88 -8.56
C ASN A 83 -13.64 13.31 -9.87
N CYS A 84 -12.79 12.83 -10.77
CA CYS A 84 -13.16 12.38 -12.11
C CYS A 84 -13.20 10.85 -12.24
N TYR A 85 -12.74 10.13 -11.22
CA TYR A 85 -12.61 8.67 -11.25
C TYR A 85 -13.96 7.98 -11.42
N ASP A 86 -13.98 7.00 -12.32
CA ASP A 86 -15.14 6.15 -12.61
C ASP A 86 -16.37 6.96 -13.10
N ARG A 87 -16.19 8.24 -13.51
CA ARG A 87 -17.26 9.10 -13.99
C ARG A 87 -17.40 9.03 -15.51
N GLN A 88 -18.32 8.22 -15.99
CA GLN A 88 -18.58 8.10 -17.44
C GLN A 88 -19.33 9.31 -18.05
N LYS A 89 -19.96 10.16 -17.22
CA LYS A 89 -20.75 11.32 -17.67
C LYS A 89 -20.18 12.62 -17.12
N CYS A 90 -20.04 13.64 -17.96
CA CYS A 90 -19.60 14.96 -17.53
C CYS A 90 -20.76 15.74 -16.89
N VAL A 91 -20.83 15.71 -15.55
CA VAL A 91 -21.89 16.37 -14.78
C VAL A 91 -21.31 17.37 -13.80
N SER A 92 -21.75 18.63 -13.87
CA SER A 92 -21.44 19.64 -12.86
C SER A 92 -22.47 19.55 -11.73
N MET A 93 -21.97 19.46 -10.50
CA MET A 93 -22.78 19.26 -9.30
C MET A 93 -22.81 20.50 -8.38
N GLU A 94 -22.09 21.56 -8.74
CA GLU A 94 -22.02 22.77 -7.94
C GLU A 94 -23.30 23.60 -8.08
N GLU A 95 -23.76 24.20 -6.98
CA GLU A 95 -24.98 25.01 -6.96
C GLU A 95 -24.67 26.43 -7.43
N ASN A 96 -25.21 26.81 -8.59
CA ASN A 96 -25.08 28.14 -9.22
C ASN A 96 -23.64 28.73 -9.25
N PRO A 97 -22.64 28.01 -9.77
CA PRO A 97 -21.29 28.55 -9.94
C PRO A 97 -21.24 29.65 -11.01
N GLN A 98 -20.28 30.57 -10.88
CA GLN A 98 -20.01 31.58 -11.93
C GLN A 98 -19.54 30.92 -13.24
N VAL A 99 -18.71 29.88 -13.11
CA VAL A 99 -18.21 29.05 -14.21
C VAL A 99 -18.50 27.60 -13.86
N PHE A 100 -19.32 26.94 -14.66
CA PHE A 100 -19.63 25.54 -14.49
C PHE A 100 -18.46 24.69 -14.98
N PHE A 101 -18.18 23.62 -14.26
CA PHE A 101 -17.11 22.67 -14.58
C PHE A 101 -17.58 21.24 -14.35
N CYS A 102 -17.18 20.33 -15.24
CA CYS A 102 -17.28 18.89 -15.05
C CYS A 102 -16.08 18.18 -15.65
N CYS A 103 -15.80 16.98 -15.13
CA CYS A 103 -14.84 16.05 -15.69
C CYS A 103 -15.42 14.63 -15.74
N CYS A 104 -14.85 13.82 -16.63
CA CYS A 104 -15.27 12.45 -16.88
C CYS A 104 -14.10 11.60 -17.40
N GLU A 105 -14.29 10.29 -17.35
CA GLU A 105 -13.36 9.27 -17.80
C GLU A 105 -13.91 8.56 -19.04
N GLY A 106 -13.04 8.32 -20.02
CA GLY A 106 -13.36 7.69 -21.29
C GLY A 106 -13.26 8.63 -22.49
N ASN A 107 -13.03 8.04 -23.66
CA ASN A 107 -12.83 8.80 -24.90
C ASN A 107 -14.07 9.62 -25.26
N TYR A 108 -13.86 10.90 -25.56
CA TYR A 108 -14.89 11.86 -25.95
C TYR A 108 -16.04 12.03 -24.94
N CYS A 109 -15.86 11.61 -23.68
CA CYS A 109 -16.93 11.68 -22.67
C CYS A 109 -17.42 13.11 -22.40
N ASN A 110 -16.60 14.11 -22.72
CA ASN A 110 -16.90 15.54 -22.58
C ASN A 110 -17.66 16.13 -23.79
N GLU A 111 -18.09 15.31 -24.75
CA GLU A 111 -18.96 15.77 -25.83
C GLU A 111 -20.26 16.37 -25.27
N ARG A 112 -20.87 15.67 -24.32
CA ARG A 112 -22.11 16.09 -23.64
C ARG A 112 -21.82 16.46 -22.19
N PHE A 113 -22.34 17.59 -21.75
CA PHE A 113 -22.23 18.05 -20.37
C PHE A 113 -23.60 18.46 -19.85
N THR A 114 -23.83 18.26 -18.55
CA THR A 114 -25.09 18.59 -17.88
C THR A 114 -24.83 19.21 -16.51
N HIS A 115 -25.75 20.05 -16.05
CA HIS A 115 -25.78 20.57 -14.67
C HIS A 115 -26.93 19.90 -13.91
N LEU A 116 -26.63 19.20 -12.82
CA LEU A 116 -27.63 18.57 -11.95
C LEU A 116 -27.27 18.86 -10.48
N PRO A 117 -27.79 19.95 -9.88
CA PRO A 117 -27.54 20.26 -8.48
C PRO A 117 -28.21 19.24 -7.54
N ASP A 118 -29.30 18.61 -7.97
CA ASP A 118 -30.19 17.79 -7.11
C ASP A 118 -29.67 16.38 -6.80
N LEU A 119 -28.71 15.85 -7.56
CA LEU A 119 -28.17 14.50 -7.29
C LEU A 119 -27.36 14.46 -5.97
N ILE A 120 -26.86 15.61 -5.51
CA ILE A 120 -26.22 15.74 -4.20
C ILE A 120 -27.22 15.73 -3.04
N ALA A 121 -28.50 16.08 -3.26
CA ALA A 121 -29.53 16.03 -2.22
C ALA A 121 -30.03 14.60 -1.94
N ALA A 122 -29.97 13.70 -2.92
CA ALA A 122 -30.52 12.35 -2.82
C ALA A 122 -29.49 11.20 -2.83
N GLY A 123 -28.22 11.44 -3.19
CA GLY A 123 -27.25 10.35 -3.30
C GLY A 123 -25.81 10.80 -3.18
N ASN A 124 -25.25 10.63 -1.98
CA ASN A 124 -23.82 10.68 -1.69
C ASN A 124 -23.10 11.99 -2.04
N ARG A 125 -23.06 12.91 -1.08
CA ARG A 125 -21.82 13.63 -0.79
C ARG A 125 -20.76 12.62 -0.34
N VAL A 126 -20.16 11.88 -1.28
CA VAL A 126 -18.83 11.30 -1.03
C VAL A 126 -17.89 12.49 -0.96
N LYS A 127 -17.80 13.10 0.22
CA LYS A 127 -16.63 13.87 0.62
C LYS A 127 -15.48 12.88 0.50
N ILE A 128 -14.73 12.95 -0.60
CA ILE A 128 -13.60 12.08 -0.85
C ILE A 128 -12.63 12.32 0.29
N ARG A 129 -12.63 11.40 1.26
CA ARG A 129 -11.46 11.21 2.10
C ARG A 129 -10.35 10.79 1.15
N PRO A 130 -9.09 11.22 1.37
CA PRO A 130 -7.96 10.59 0.70
C PRO A 130 -8.15 9.08 0.78
N PRO A 131 -7.85 8.31 -0.30
CA PRO A 131 -8.12 6.89 -0.33
C PRO A 131 -7.63 6.31 0.99
N PRO A 132 -8.49 5.62 1.79
CA PRO A 132 -7.96 4.90 2.91
C PRO A 132 -6.83 4.07 2.34
N ARG A 133 -5.62 4.22 2.88
CA ARG A 133 -4.50 3.35 2.54
C ARG A 133 -5.00 1.96 2.91
N VAL A 134 -5.63 1.28 1.96
CA VAL A 134 -6.00 -0.10 2.10
C VAL A 134 -4.66 -0.76 2.35
N PRO A 135 -4.43 -1.38 3.52
CA PRO A 135 -3.24 -2.19 3.69
C PRO A 135 -3.31 -3.18 2.54
N SER A 136 -2.38 -3.08 1.59
CA SER A 136 -2.41 -4.01 0.47
C SER A 136 -2.37 -5.39 1.12
N LEU A 137 -3.31 -6.27 0.74
CA LEU A 137 -3.36 -7.61 1.32
C LEU A 137 -1.99 -8.29 1.15
N LEU A 138 -1.26 -7.91 0.10
CA LEU A 138 0.15 -8.25 -0.13
C LEU A 138 1.07 -7.74 0.99
N ASN A 139 0.98 -6.48 1.43
CA ASN A 139 1.77 -5.97 2.55
C ASN A 139 1.42 -6.70 3.84
N SER A 140 0.14 -6.94 4.13
CA SER A 140 -0.27 -7.73 5.29
C SER A 140 0.29 -9.15 5.24
N LEU A 141 0.23 -9.82 4.07
CA LEU A 141 0.82 -11.13 3.86
C LEU A 141 2.34 -11.11 4.03
N VAL A 142 3.04 -10.12 3.46
CA VAL A 142 4.50 -9.97 3.58
C VAL A 142 4.91 -9.79 5.04
N PHE A 143 4.21 -8.95 5.83
CA PHE A 143 4.50 -8.80 7.25
C PHE A 143 4.24 -10.08 8.04
N SER A 144 3.17 -10.82 7.73
CA SER A 144 2.91 -12.12 8.34
C SER A 144 3.99 -13.15 8.03
N PHE A 145 4.43 -13.24 6.77
CA PHE A 145 5.51 -14.15 6.38
C PHE A 145 6.85 -13.77 7.04
N LEU A 146 7.20 -12.47 7.08
CA LEU A 146 8.42 -12.01 7.75
C LEU A 146 8.41 -12.34 9.24
N SER A 147 7.28 -12.12 9.93
CA SER A 147 7.14 -12.45 11.36
C SER A 147 7.24 -13.95 11.64
N LEU A 148 6.67 -14.80 10.77
CA LEU A 148 6.79 -16.26 10.87
C LEU A 148 8.24 -16.74 10.63
N CYS A 149 8.91 -16.21 9.62
CA CYS A 149 10.31 -16.55 9.33
C CYS A 149 11.24 -16.20 10.49
N VAL A 150 11.11 -15.02 11.09
CA VAL A 150 11.92 -14.59 12.24
C VAL A 150 11.65 -15.47 13.47
N SER A 151 10.40 -15.84 13.70
CA SER A 151 10.04 -16.72 14.83
C SER A 151 10.62 -18.12 14.66
N LEU A 152 10.56 -18.67 13.44
CA LEU A 152 11.12 -19.99 13.11
C LEU A 152 12.65 -20.01 13.24
N THR A 153 13.35 -18.97 12.77
CA THR A 153 14.82 -18.91 12.90
C THR A 153 15.26 -18.80 14.36
N LEU A 154 14.56 -18.03 15.20
CA LEU A 154 14.82 -17.98 16.64
C LEU A 154 14.55 -19.31 17.34
N LEU A 155 13.45 -19.97 17.02
CA LEU A 155 13.13 -21.30 17.58
C LEU A 155 14.16 -22.34 17.16
N LEU A 156 14.60 -22.33 15.90
CA LEU A 156 15.65 -23.21 15.42
C LEU A 156 16.99 -22.87 16.08
N ALA A 157 17.36 -21.60 16.22
CA ALA A 157 18.58 -21.20 16.91
C ALA A 157 18.56 -21.62 18.39
N LEU A 158 17.43 -21.44 19.09
CA LEU A 158 17.25 -21.89 20.47
C LEU A 158 17.25 -23.40 20.57
N TRP A 159 16.62 -24.10 19.62
CA TRP A 159 16.62 -25.55 19.57
C TRP A 159 18.03 -26.08 19.32
N MET A 160 18.75 -25.53 18.35
CA MET A 160 20.15 -25.82 18.07
C MET A 160 21.03 -25.48 19.27
N TYR A 161 20.79 -24.37 19.97
CA TYR A 161 21.50 -24.00 21.19
C TYR A 161 21.26 -24.99 22.34
N ARG A 162 20.02 -25.49 22.48
CA ARG A 162 19.67 -26.51 23.48
C ARG A 162 20.16 -27.91 23.12
N GLN A 163 20.24 -28.22 21.82
CA GLN A 163 20.77 -29.48 21.29
C GLN A 163 22.30 -29.49 21.26
N HIS A 164 22.93 -28.32 21.09
CA HIS A 164 24.34 -28.08 21.38
C HIS A 164 24.54 -28.06 22.91
N LYS A 165 24.44 -29.23 23.54
CA LYS A 165 25.28 -29.45 24.71
C LYS A 165 26.71 -29.52 24.17
N PRO A 166 27.62 -28.57 24.52
CA PRO A 166 28.99 -28.66 24.08
C PRO A 166 29.57 -30.01 24.57
N PRO A 167 30.26 -30.77 23.71
CA PRO A 167 30.99 -31.94 24.15
C PRO A 167 32.19 -31.43 24.95
N TYR A 168 32.01 -31.16 26.25
CA TYR A 168 33.13 -31.22 27.17
C TYR A 168 33.47 -32.71 27.32
N GLY A 169 34.19 -33.20 26.31
CA GLY A 169 34.94 -34.42 26.38
C GLY A 169 35.86 -34.31 27.59
N HIS A 170 35.69 -35.28 28.47
CA HIS A 170 36.60 -35.72 29.53
C HIS A 170 37.99 -35.06 29.45
N VAL A 171 38.22 -34.03 30.27
CA VAL A 171 39.59 -33.59 30.54
C VAL A 171 40.17 -34.60 31.53
N ASP A 172 41.26 -35.23 31.11
CA ASP A 172 41.93 -36.35 31.73
C ASP A 172 42.14 -36.22 33.24
N LEU A 173 41.43 -37.05 34.02
CA LEU A 173 41.69 -37.28 35.45
C LEU A 173 42.88 -38.24 35.69
N LEU A 174 43.76 -38.44 34.70
CA LEU A 174 44.91 -39.34 34.81
C LEU A 174 46.22 -38.61 35.16
N GLU A 175 46.25 -37.28 35.15
CA GLU A 175 47.45 -36.50 35.52
C GLU A 175 47.54 -36.13 37.01
N VAL A 176 46.85 -36.87 37.89
CA VAL A 176 47.06 -36.75 39.35
C VAL A 176 47.59 -38.05 39.98
N ARG A 177 47.69 -39.16 39.21
CA ARG A 177 48.27 -40.41 39.72
C ARG A 177 49.79 -40.48 39.60
N SER A 178 50.42 -39.73 38.70
CA SER A 178 51.89 -39.77 38.53
C SER A 178 52.68 -38.76 39.37
N HIS A 179 52.06 -37.72 39.93
CA HIS A 179 52.77 -36.77 40.80
C HIS A 179 52.63 -37.05 42.30
N HIS A 180 51.80 -38.02 42.70
CA HIS A 180 51.67 -38.43 44.12
C HIS A 180 52.58 -39.61 44.52
N LEU A 181 53.49 -40.06 43.65
CA LEU A 181 54.52 -41.05 44.03
C LEU A 181 55.85 -40.43 44.48
N THR A 182 55.94 -39.12 44.59
CA THR A 182 57.09 -38.46 45.23
C THR A 182 56.60 -37.50 46.28
N SER A 183 57.02 -37.76 47.52
CA SER A 183 56.81 -36.94 48.72
C SER A 183 55.48 -37.16 49.44
N ALA A 184 55.37 -38.32 50.08
CA ALA A 184 54.78 -38.34 51.41
C ALA A 184 55.60 -37.41 52.32
N ASP A 185 55.01 -36.33 52.82
CA ASP A 185 55.25 -35.85 54.18
C ASP A 185 54.29 -34.72 54.58
N LEU A 186 53.77 -34.82 55.81
CA LEU A 186 53.05 -33.83 56.65
C LEU A 186 51.82 -33.11 56.01
N GLY A 187 50.58 -33.25 56.49
CA GLY A 187 50.12 -33.32 57.87
C GLY A 187 49.28 -32.08 58.21
N SER A 188 48.00 -32.31 58.57
CA SER A 188 47.02 -31.40 59.22
C SER A 188 46.12 -30.48 58.35
N GLY A 189 44.79 -30.60 58.53
CA GLY A 189 43.74 -29.65 58.05
C GLY A 189 43.64 -28.40 58.96
N PRO A 190 42.55 -27.59 59.01
CA PRO A 190 41.18 -27.73 58.48
C PRO A 190 40.68 -26.46 57.65
N PRO A 191 39.37 -26.28 57.31
CA PRO A 191 38.85 -25.25 56.38
C PRO A 191 38.24 -24.03 57.14
N PRO A 192 37.25 -23.25 56.65
CA PRO A 192 37.01 -22.49 55.39
C PRO A 192 36.84 -20.96 55.66
N VAL A 193 36.89 -20.05 54.68
CA VAL A 193 36.34 -18.67 54.85
C VAL A 193 35.76 -18.05 53.55
N ALA A 194 34.43 -17.96 53.54
CA ALA A 194 33.55 -16.83 53.21
C ALA A 194 33.97 -15.62 52.32
N ILE A 195 33.02 -15.28 51.42
CA ILE A 195 32.43 -13.96 51.10
C ILE A 195 33.31 -12.92 50.36
N SER A 196 32.90 -12.51 49.16
CA SER A 196 32.34 -11.17 48.92
C SER A 196 31.85 -10.97 47.48
N SER A 197 30.64 -10.47 47.38
CA SER A 197 30.00 -9.86 46.21
C SER A 197 30.41 -8.40 46.08
N ASP A 198 30.74 -7.96 44.86
CA ASP A 198 30.51 -6.59 44.36
C ASP A 198 30.75 -6.59 42.84
N LEU A 199 29.74 -6.32 42.00
CA LEU A 199 29.23 -5.00 41.58
C LEU A 199 30.13 -4.38 40.49
N GLY A 200 29.65 -4.43 39.23
CA GLY A 200 30.37 -3.88 38.08
C GLY A 200 29.50 -3.81 36.84
N SER A 201 28.88 -2.65 36.67
CA SER A 201 27.94 -2.21 35.64
C SER A 201 28.53 -2.01 34.23
N GLY A 202 27.83 -2.54 33.21
CA GLY A 202 27.74 -2.03 31.81
C GLY A 202 28.96 -2.21 30.87
N PRO A 203 28.82 -2.05 29.53
CA PRO A 203 27.73 -1.38 28.81
C PRO A 203 27.13 -2.14 27.58
N LEU A 204 26.03 -1.57 27.07
CA LEU A 204 25.26 -1.90 25.86
C LEU A 204 26.07 -1.71 24.55
N PRO A 205 25.80 -2.46 23.46
CA PRO A 205 26.25 -2.07 22.14
C PRO A 205 25.19 -1.23 21.40
N LEU A 206 25.63 -0.03 21.00
CA LEU A 206 24.98 0.88 20.05
C LEU A 206 25.05 0.32 18.63
N TRP A 207 23.97 0.50 17.88
CA TRP A 207 23.89 0.35 16.43
C TRP A 207 24.68 1.46 15.73
N PRO A 208 25.10 1.25 14.47
CA PRO A 208 24.94 2.33 13.52
C PRO A 208 24.27 1.89 12.21
N TYR A 209 23.26 2.66 11.84
CA TYR A 209 22.81 2.87 10.47
C TYR A 209 23.72 3.92 9.80
N HIS A 210 24.04 3.71 8.53
CA HIS A 210 24.43 4.70 7.51
C HIS A 210 24.11 4.02 6.16
N LEU A 211 23.21 4.44 5.26
CA LEU A 211 22.85 5.78 4.74
C LEU A 211 24.08 6.51 4.18
N ILE A 212 24.46 6.12 2.96
CA ILE A 212 24.42 6.91 1.71
C ILE A 212 24.02 5.95 0.58
#